data_AF-B9CLM5-F1
#
_entry.id   AF-B9CLM5-F1
#
_cell.length_a   1.000
_cell.length_b   1.000
_cell.length_c   1.000
_cell.angle_alpha   90.00
_cell.angle_beta   90.00
_cell.angle_gamma   90.00
#
_symmetry.space_group_name_H-M   'P 1'
#
loop_
_entity.id
_entity.type
_entity.pdbx_description
1 polymer ?
#
loop_
_entity_poly.entity_id
_entity_poly.type
_entity_poly.pdbx_seq_one_letter_code
_entity_poly.pdbx_strand_id
1 'polypeptide(L)'
;MLAKQEREEIAKRAQRVNGKKERDNPYFVLTGDLIPNNTPVDDDYKKMSLVINDLCDTSDMVELPLDKNGVPIRIGDTVLCHGAKRTVKAIKIYETMTRIVYEIPEKLISWSSPELVTHADPISDHESIARAIEDITHCLNDAAASLKLQDIAMELRKLGGSND
;
A
#
# COMPACT_ATOMS: atom_id res chain seq x y z
N MET A 1 9.16 -9.43 -10.68
CA MET A 1 7.66 -9.29 -10.78
C MET A 1 7.23 -9.13 -12.23
N LEU A 2 6.18 -9.82 -12.69
CA LEU A 2 5.72 -9.72 -14.09
C LEU A 2 5.31 -8.30 -14.50
N ALA A 3 5.82 -7.87 -15.66
CA ALA A 3 5.39 -6.67 -16.35
C ALA A 3 3.93 -6.77 -16.80
N LYS A 4 3.29 -5.62 -17.02
CA LYS A 4 1.89 -5.54 -17.47
C LYS A 4 1.64 -6.36 -18.74
N GLN A 5 2.56 -6.30 -19.69
CA GLN A 5 2.46 -7.03 -20.96
C GLN A 5 2.46 -8.56 -20.74
N GLU A 6 3.36 -9.06 -19.89
CA GLU A 6 3.47 -10.50 -19.61
C GLU A 6 2.19 -11.02 -18.93
N ARG A 7 1.62 -10.25 -18.00
CA ARG A 7 0.33 -10.56 -17.37
C ARG A 7 -0.81 -10.59 -18.38
N GLU A 8 -0.85 -9.64 -19.32
CA GLU A 8 -1.85 -9.61 -20.38
C GLU A 8 -1.73 -10.82 -21.33
N GLU A 9 -0.53 -11.27 -21.63
CA GLU A 9 -0.30 -12.47 -22.43
C GLU A 9 -0.77 -13.74 -21.73
N ILE A 10 -0.46 -13.90 -20.44
CA ILE A 10 -0.98 -15.00 -19.61
C ILE A 10 -2.51 -14.98 -19.60
N ALA A 11 -3.13 -13.82 -19.39
CA ALA A 11 -4.58 -13.67 -19.41
C ALA A 11 -5.21 -14.04 -20.76
N LYS A 12 -4.59 -13.61 -21.88
CA LYS A 12 -5.01 -13.99 -23.23
C LYS A 12 -4.90 -15.50 -23.46
N ARG A 13 -3.84 -16.15 -22.95
CA ARG A 13 -3.72 -17.62 -23.01
C ARG A 13 -4.83 -18.28 -22.20
N ALA A 14 -5.05 -17.86 -20.95
CA ALA A 14 -6.11 -18.38 -20.09
C ALA A 14 -7.50 -18.30 -20.76
N GLN A 15 -7.83 -17.18 -21.41
CA GLN A 15 -9.09 -17.02 -22.14
C GLN A 15 -9.22 -17.96 -23.35
N ARG A 16 -8.12 -18.22 -24.08
CA ARG A 16 -8.10 -19.07 -25.29
C ARG A 16 -8.16 -20.57 -24.99
N VAL A 17 -7.85 -20.96 -23.76
CA VAL A 17 -7.79 -22.35 -23.31
C VAL A 17 -9.18 -22.92 -23.02
N ASN A 18 -10.17 -22.05 -22.76
CA ASN A 18 -11.56 -22.42 -22.51
C ASN A 18 -12.13 -23.25 -23.68
N GLY A 19 -12.18 -24.58 -23.52
CA GLY A 19 -12.71 -25.53 -24.50
C GLY A 19 -11.69 -26.32 -25.36
N LYS A 20 -10.38 -26.25 -25.09
CA LYS A 20 -9.34 -27.02 -25.84
C LYS A 20 -8.54 -27.96 -24.93
N LYS A 21 -8.92 -29.24 -24.88
CA LYS A 21 -8.37 -30.29 -23.99
C LYS A 21 -6.83 -30.36 -23.90
N GLU A 22 -6.11 -30.20 -25.02
CA GLU A 22 -4.65 -30.30 -25.05
C GLU A 22 -3.93 -29.09 -24.44
N ARG A 23 -4.63 -27.95 -24.34
CA ARG A 23 -4.10 -26.69 -23.80
C ARG A 23 -4.70 -26.34 -22.45
N ASP A 24 -5.57 -27.20 -21.93
CA ASP A 24 -6.29 -27.05 -20.66
C ASP A 24 -5.42 -27.45 -19.48
N ASN A 25 -4.19 -26.92 -19.43
CA ASN A 25 -3.29 -27.13 -18.31
C ASN A 25 -2.68 -25.80 -17.83
N PRO A 26 -2.46 -25.64 -16.51
CA PRO A 26 -1.87 -24.42 -15.95
C PRO A 26 -0.48 -24.11 -16.48
N TYR A 27 0.31 -25.12 -16.86
CA TYR A 27 1.67 -24.92 -17.38
C TYR A 27 1.65 -24.08 -18.66
N PHE A 28 0.84 -24.49 -19.65
CA PHE A 28 0.65 -23.77 -20.90
C PHE A 28 0.08 -22.37 -20.69
N VAL A 29 -0.83 -22.19 -19.74
CA VAL A 29 -1.38 -20.86 -19.42
C VAL A 29 -0.26 -19.94 -18.94
N LEU A 30 0.58 -20.41 -18.01
CA LEU A 30 1.62 -19.61 -17.39
C LEU A 30 2.80 -19.37 -18.34
N THR A 31 3.32 -20.40 -19.00
CA THR A 31 4.55 -20.33 -19.80
C THR A 31 4.30 -20.12 -21.29
N GLY A 32 3.16 -20.56 -21.81
CA GLY A 32 2.90 -20.65 -23.25
C GLY A 32 3.42 -21.94 -23.91
N ASP A 33 4.10 -22.80 -23.15
CA ASP A 33 4.68 -24.04 -23.65
C ASP A 33 3.77 -25.24 -23.38
N LEU A 34 3.78 -26.21 -24.29
CA LEU A 34 3.13 -27.50 -24.03
C LEU A 34 3.98 -28.30 -23.05
N ILE A 35 3.32 -29.11 -22.22
CA ILE A 35 4.01 -30.07 -21.36
C ILE A 35 4.79 -31.02 -22.27
N PRO A 36 6.11 -31.23 -22.06
CA PRO A 36 6.88 -32.16 -22.84
C PRO A 36 6.28 -33.57 -22.74
N ASN A 37 6.08 -34.24 -23.88
CA ASN A 37 5.69 -35.64 -23.87
C ASN A 37 6.93 -36.48 -23.48
N ASN A 38 6.77 -37.39 -22.50
CA ASN A 38 7.81 -38.29 -21.97
C ASN A 38 8.85 -37.68 -21.00
N THR A 39 8.47 -36.69 -20.19
CA THR A 39 9.27 -36.29 -19.01
C THR A 39 8.90 -37.11 -17.77
N PRO A 40 9.86 -37.42 -16.88
CA PRO A 40 9.54 -37.91 -15.55
C PRO A 40 8.69 -36.89 -14.79
N VAL A 41 7.71 -37.39 -14.04
CA VAL A 41 6.78 -36.56 -13.24
C VAL A 41 7.52 -35.60 -12.30
N ASP A 42 8.63 -36.04 -11.69
CA ASP A 42 9.46 -35.23 -10.80
C ASP A 42 10.10 -34.02 -11.50
N ASP A 43 10.48 -34.18 -12.77
CA ASP A 43 11.09 -33.08 -13.54
C ASP A 43 10.04 -32.04 -13.93
N ASP A 44 8.81 -32.48 -14.21
CA ASP A 44 7.68 -31.58 -14.46
C ASP A 44 7.31 -30.79 -13.20
N TYR A 45 7.32 -31.42 -12.02
CA TYR A 45 7.10 -30.72 -10.75
C TYR A 45 8.18 -29.69 -10.47
N LYS A 46 9.46 -30.02 -10.66
CA LYS A 46 10.57 -29.07 -10.49
C LYS A 46 10.42 -27.86 -11.41
N LYS A 47 10.10 -28.09 -12.69
CA LYS A 47 9.87 -27.01 -13.66
C LYS A 47 8.70 -26.13 -13.24
N MET A 48 7.58 -26.73 -12.84
CA MET A 48 6.42 -25.97 -12.37
C MET A 48 6.75 -25.13 -11.13
N SER A 49 7.50 -25.68 -10.16
CA SER A 49 7.93 -24.93 -8.98
C SER A 49 8.81 -23.74 -9.33
N LEU A 50 9.72 -23.86 -10.30
CA LEU A 50 10.53 -22.73 -10.78
C LEU A 50 9.66 -21.64 -11.42
N VAL A 51 8.72 -22.02 -12.30
CA VAL A 51 7.77 -21.08 -12.91
C VAL A 51 6.99 -20.33 -11.83
N ILE A 52 6.48 -21.03 -10.81
CA ILE A 52 5.74 -20.40 -9.71
C ILE A 52 6.66 -19.45 -8.93
N ASN A 53 7.89 -19.85 -8.63
CA ASN A 53 8.84 -18.99 -7.92
C ASN A 53 9.13 -17.71 -8.72
N ASP A 54 9.35 -17.81 -10.04
CA ASP A 54 9.60 -16.66 -10.90
C ASP A 54 8.38 -15.73 -10.96
N LEU A 55 7.17 -16.29 -11.00
CA LEU A 55 5.91 -15.52 -10.96
C LEU A 55 5.70 -14.81 -9.62
N CYS A 56 6.12 -15.45 -8.54
CA CYS A 56 6.03 -14.93 -7.17
C CYS A 56 7.24 -14.07 -6.78
N ASP A 57 8.22 -13.87 -7.66
CA ASP A 57 9.40 -13.07 -7.34
C ASP A 57 9.01 -11.59 -7.14
N THR A 58 9.19 -11.15 -5.89
CA THR A 58 8.88 -9.80 -5.46
C THR A 58 10.09 -8.86 -5.49
N SER A 59 11.25 -9.33 -5.96
CA SER A 59 12.51 -8.56 -5.96
C SER A 59 12.37 -7.19 -6.65
N ASP A 60 11.63 -7.13 -7.76
CA ASP A 60 11.35 -5.89 -8.51
C ASP A 60 10.10 -5.12 -8.03
N MET A 61 9.44 -5.54 -6.95
CA MET A 61 8.28 -4.81 -6.42
C MET A 61 8.76 -3.60 -5.62
N VAL A 62 8.34 -2.42 -6.06
CA VAL A 62 8.47 -1.22 -5.23
C VAL A 62 7.35 -1.25 -4.19
N GLU A 63 7.72 -1.37 -2.92
CA GLU A 63 6.77 -1.25 -1.81
C GLU A 63 6.14 0.15 -1.80
N LEU A 64 4.84 0.20 -1.49
CA LEU A 64 4.19 1.48 -1.29
C LEU A 64 4.69 2.13 0.01
N PRO A 65 4.84 3.46 0.03
CA PRO A 65 5.19 4.15 1.26
C PRO A 65 4.12 3.94 2.32
N LEU A 66 4.55 3.71 3.55
CA LEU A 66 3.68 3.61 4.71
C LEU A 66 3.50 4.99 5.35
N ASP A 67 2.31 5.25 5.88
CA ASP A 67 2.05 6.44 6.68
C ASP A 67 2.67 6.34 8.09
N LYS A 68 2.50 7.38 8.91
CA LYS A 68 2.96 7.43 10.32
C LYS A 68 2.52 6.22 11.16
N ASN A 69 1.42 5.56 10.80
CA ASN A 69 0.86 4.41 11.51
C ASN A 69 1.20 3.06 10.86
N GLY A 70 2.05 3.03 9.82
CA GLY A 70 2.41 1.80 9.12
C GLY A 70 1.37 1.35 8.09
N VAL A 71 0.40 2.19 7.72
CA VAL A 71 -0.63 1.85 6.72
C VAL A 71 -0.15 2.25 5.31
N PRO A 72 -0.20 1.36 4.30
CA PRO A 72 0.23 1.68 2.94
C PRO A 72 -0.60 2.81 2.32
N ILE A 73 0.07 3.86 1.85
CA ILE A 73 -0.55 5.01 1.20
C ILE A 73 -0.77 4.73 -0.28
N ARG A 74 -1.97 5.01 -0.76
CA ARG A 74 -2.40 4.85 -2.15
C ARG A 74 -2.83 6.20 -2.73
N ILE A 75 -2.75 6.29 -4.06
CA ILE A 75 -3.31 7.43 -4.78
C ILE A 75 -4.83 7.41 -4.62
N GLY A 76 -5.41 8.56 -4.27
CA GLY A 76 -6.84 8.72 -3.98
C GLY A 76 -7.16 8.72 -2.48
N ASP A 77 -6.25 8.27 -1.63
CA ASP A 77 -6.47 8.26 -0.18
C ASP A 77 -6.64 9.69 0.35
N THR A 78 -7.47 9.83 1.39
CA THR A 78 -7.53 11.06 2.17
C THR A 78 -6.59 10.91 3.35
N VAL A 79 -5.59 11.78 3.43
CA VAL A 79 -4.59 11.80 4.50
C VAL A 79 -4.67 13.11 5.26
N LEU A 80 -4.40 13.05 6.56
CA LEU A 80 -4.14 14.22 7.38
C LEU A 80 -2.67 14.59 7.25
N CYS A 81 -2.42 15.84 6.87
CA CYS A 81 -1.07 16.40 6.74
C CYS A 81 -1.08 17.80 7.34
N HIS A 82 -0.26 18.03 8.37
CA HIS A 82 -0.23 19.30 9.12
C HIS A 82 -1.63 19.77 9.57
N GLY A 83 -2.47 18.85 10.06
CA GLY A 83 -3.84 19.14 10.50
C GLY A 83 -4.86 19.39 9.38
N ALA A 84 -4.46 19.35 8.10
CA ALA A 84 -5.38 19.51 6.98
C ALA A 84 -5.62 18.17 6.27
N LYS A 85 -6.89 17.87 5.95
CA LYS A 85 -7.25 16.74 5.09
C LYS A 85 -6.84 17.04 3.65
N ARG A 86 -6.12 16.10 3.03
CA ARG A 86 -5.59 16.20 1.67
C ARG A 86 -5.86 14.90 0.93
N THR A 87 -6.17 14.99 -0.36
CA THR A 87 -6.27 13.80 -1.21
C THR A 87 -4.94 13.55 -1.89
N VAL A 88 -4.40 12.34 -1.76
CA VAL A 88 -3.17 11.92 -2.43
C VAL A 88 -3.40 11.89 -3.94
N LYS A 89 -2.63 12.69 -4.68
CA LYS A 89 -2.70 12.78 -6.15
C LYS A 89 -1.59 12.01 -6.84
N ALA A 90 -0.43 11.92 -6.21
CA ALA A 90 0.69 11.14 -6.73
C ALA A 90 1.62 10.71 -5.61
N ILE A 91 2.38 9.65 -5.87
CA ILE A 91 3.47 9.19 -5.02
C ILE A 91 4.73 9.25 -5.89
N LYS A 92 5.75 9.99 -5.43
CA LYS A 92 7.03 10.11 -6.13
C LYS A 92 8.11 9.45 -5.29
N ILE A 93 8.72 8.41 -5.85
CA ILE A 93 9.79 7.65 -5.20
C ILE A 93 11.09 8.02 -5.89
N TYR A 94 12.05 8.49 -5.11
CA TYR A 94 13.41 8.83 -5.51
C TYR A 94 14.38 7.86 -4.81
N GLU A 95 15.64 7.83 -5.25
CA GLU A 95 16.66 6.98 -4.63
C GLU A 95 16.82 7.21 -3.12
N THR A 96 16.58 8.45 -2.64
CA THR A 96 16.84 8.84 -1.25
C THR A 96 15.61 9.28 -0.47
N MET A 97 14.44 9.41 -1.11
CA MET A 97 13.23 9.89 -0.45
C MET A 97 11.96 9.49 -1.20
N THR A 98 10.85 9.46 -0.47
CA THR A 98 9.51 9.35 -1.06
C THR A 98 8.70 10.60 -0.73
N ARG A 99 7.89 11.06 -1.69
CA ARG A 99 7.01 12.22 -1.53
C ARG A 99 5.57 11.84 -1.84
N ILE A 100 4.69 12.13 -0.90
CA ILE A 100 3.24 12.09 -1.07
C ILE A 100 2.79 13.45 -1.57
N VAL A 101 2.25 13.50 -2.79
CA VAL A 101 1.88 14.73 -3.47
C VAL A 101 0.38 14.93 -3.40
N TYR A 102 -0.05 16.15 -3.09
CA TYR A 102 -1.45 16.54 -3.00
C TYR A 102 -1.66 17.95 -3.56
N GLU A 103 -2.90 18.24 -3.91
CA GLU A 103 -3.33 19.58 -4.33
C GLU A 103 -3.79 20.36 -3.09
N ILE A 104 -3.39 21.62 -3.00
CA ILE A 104 -3.86 22.56 -1.98
C ILE A 104 -4.84 23.57 -2.64
N PRO A 105 -5.63 24.32 -1.86
CA PRO A 105 -6.44 25.42 -2.38
C PRO A 105 -5.65 26.30 -3.34
N GLU A 106 -6.33 26.87 -4.34
CA GLU A 106 -5.72 27.66 -5.43
C GLU A 106 -4.94 26.83 -6.47
N LYS A 107 -5.14 25.51 -6.51
CA LYS A 107 -4.52 24.58 -7.48
C LYS A 107 -2.99 24.52 -7.41
N LEU A 108 -2.42 24.90 -6.26
CA LEU A 108 -1.00 24.73 -6.00
C LEU A 108 -0.70 23.25 -5.66
N ILE A 109 0.50 22.80 -6.02
CA ILE A 109 0.98 21.44 -5.71
C ILE A 109 1.87 21.52 -4.48
N SER A 110 1.59 20.67 -3.49
CA SER A 110 2.39 20.50 -2.28
C SER A 110 2.70 19.03 -2.04
N TRP A 111 3.61 18.75 -1.11
CA TRP A 111 4.07 17.40 -0.82
C TRP A 111 4.54 17.27 0.63
N SER A 112 4.49 16.04 1.14
CA SER A 112 5.05 15.64 2.44
C SER A 112 5.76 14.29 2.36
N SER A 113 6.63 14.02 3.32
CA SER A 113 7.15 12.68 3.55
C SER A 113 6.05 11.74 4.06
N PRO A 114 6.09 10.44 3.73
CA PRO A 114 5.14 9.46 4.25
C PRO A 114 5.06 9.41 5.77
N GLU A 115 6.19 9.55 6.48
CA GLU A 115 6.22 9.54 7.94
C GLU A 115 5.51 10.74 8.61
N LEU A 116 5.14 11.76 7.83
CA LEU A 116 4.47 12.97 8.31
C LEU A 116 2.98 13.01 7.97
N VAL A 117 2.45 11.97 7.33
CA VAL A 117 1.03 11.89 7.00
C VAL A 117 0.37 10.72 7.70
N THR A 118 -0.95 10.75 7.81
CA THR A 118 -1.73 9.68 8.42
C THR A 118 -3.04 9.51 7.66
N HIS A 119 -3.51 8.28 7.44
CA HIS A 119 -4.82 8.06 6.84
C HIS A 119 -5.93 8.74 7.66
N ALA A 120 -6.88 9.35 6.95
CA ALA A 120 -8.02 10.06 7.53
C ALA A 120 -9.30 9.22 7.62
N ASP A 121 -9.22 7.89 7.38
CA ASP A 121 -10.28 6.90 7.68
C ASP A 121 -10.87 7.16 9.07
N PRO A 122 -12.17 6.90 9.35
CA PRO A 122 -12.94 7.57 10.39
C PRO A 122 -12.35 7.28 11.77
N ILE A 123 -11.38 8.11 12.08
CA ILE A 123 -10.90 8.34 13.40
C ILE A 123 -12.12 8.91 14.13
N SER A 124 -12.54 8.28 15.23
CA SER A 124 -13.60 8.87 16.05
C SER A 124 -13.22 10.33 16.33
N ASP A 125 -14.20 11.23 16.44
CA ASP A 125 -13.91 12.66 16.65
C ASP A 125 -12.92 12.85 17.82
N HIS A 126 -13.05 12.02 18.85
CA HIS A 126 -12.14 11.95 19.98
C HIS A 126 -10.69 11.58 19.63
N GLU A 127 -10.47 10.52 18.84
CA GLU A 127 -9.12 10.12 18.41
C GLU A 127 -8.53 11.11 17.40
N SER A 128 -9.37 11.78 16.59
CA SER A 128 -8.91 12.86 15.70
C SER A 128 -8.42 14.07 16.49
N ILE A 129 -9.13 14.46 17.55
CA ILE A 129 -8.75 15.58 18.43
C ILE A 129 -7.50 15.21 19.24
N ALA A 130 -7.42 13.98 19.76
CA ALA A 130 -6.25 13.50 20.51
C ALA A 130 -4.96 13.58 19.68
N ARG A 131 -4.98 13.12 18.42
CA ARG A 131 -3.82 13.19 17.52
C ARG A 131 -3.42 14.62 17.20
N ALA A 132 -4.38 15.52 16.97
CA ALA A 132 -4.08 16.94 16.72
C ALA A 132 -3.39 17.60 17.92
N ILE A 133 -3.77 17.23 19.14
CA ILE A 133 -3.14 17.71 20.37
C ILE A 133 -1.69 17.21 20.49
N GLU A 134 -1.43 15.93 20.17
CA GLU A 134 -0.07 15.36 20.19
C GLU A 134 0.85 16.02 19.17
N ASP A 135 0.35 16.31 17.96
CA ASP A 135 1.12 16.98 16.92
C ASP A 135 1.51 18.41 17.35
N ILE A 136 0.61 19.15 18.02
CA ILE A 136 0.90 20.48 18.59
C ILE A 136 1.90 20.38 19.75
N THR A 137 1.77 19.34 20.57
CA THR A 137 2.66 19.08 21.72
C THR A 137 4.11 18.95 21.29
N HIS A 138 4.38 18.28 20.16
CA HIS A 138 5.73 18.11 19.64
C HIS A 138 6.41 19.45 19.25
N CYS A 139 5.63 20.51 19.01
CA CYS A 139 6.12 21.83 18.67
C CYS A 139 6.15 22.82 19.86
N LEU A 140 5.70 22.39 21.05
CA LEU A 140 5.63 23.22 22.24
C LEU A 140 6.88 23.07 23.11
N ASN A 141 7.53 24.20 23.41
CA ASN A 141 8.71 24.25 24.30
C ASN A 141 8.35 24.31 25.81
N ASP A 142 7.06 24.42 26.16
CA ASP A 142 6.59 24.43 27.55
C ASP A 142 6.25 22.99 27.99
N ALA A 143 7.13 22.40 28.80
CA ALA A 143 6.98 21.04 29.30
C ALA A 143 5.69 20.84 30.14
N ALA A 144 5.25 21.85 30.90
CA ALA A 144 4.06 21.75 31.73
C ALA A 144 2.78 21.81 30.88
N ALA A 145 2.77 22.65 29.84
CA ALA A 145 1.69 22.69 28.86
C ALA A 145 1.63 21.39 28.04
N SER A 146 2.79 20.88 27.62
CA SER A 146 2.90 19.64 26.84
C SER A 146 2.36 18.42 27.59
N LEU A 147 2.67 18.28 28.88
CA LEU A 147 2.14 17.19 29.72
C LEU A 147 0.61 17.25 29.84
N LYS A 148 0.04 18.44 30.09
CA LYS A 148 -1.43 18.60 30.19
C LYS A 148 -2.14 18.27 28.88
N LEU A 149 -1.54 18.64 27.75
CA LEU A 149 -2.08 18.33 26.43
C LEU A 149 -2.03 16.82 26.15
N GLN A 150 -0.95 16.14 26.54
CA GLN A 150 -0.87 14.68 26.47
C GLN A 150 -1.94 14.00 27.34
N ASP A 151 -2.18 14.49 28.55
CA ASP A 151 -3.25 13.98 29.42
C ASP A 151 -4.62 14.13 28.77
N ILE A 152 -4.91 15.30 28.17
CA ILE A 152 -6.17 15.55 27.46
C ILE A 152 -6.32 14.62 26.25
N ALA A 153 -5.25 14.42 25.47
CA ALA A 153 -5.26 13.48 24.35
C ALA A 153 -5.57 12.05 24.83
N MET A 154 -4.99 11.62 25.96
CA MET A 154 -5.25 10.31 26.55
C MET A 154 -6.70 10.13 27.01
N GLU A 155 -7.29 11.15 27.64
CA GLU A 155 -8.69 11.11 28.09
C GLU A 155 -9.67 11.07 26.91
N LEU A 156 -9.37 11.79 25.82
CA LEU A 156 -10.15 11.71 24.58
C LEU A 156 -10.16 10.30 23.99
N ARG A 157 -9.02 9.60 24.00
CA ARG A 157 -8.97 8.21 23.52
C ARG A 157 -9.82 7.27 24.37
N LYS A 158 -9.88 7.49 25.69
CA LYS A 158 -10.75 6.71 26.58
C LYS A 158 -12.23 6.95 26.28
N LEU A 159 -12.61 8.20 26.00
CA LEU A 159 -13.98 8.56 25.61
C LEU A 159 -14.41 7.94 24.28
N GLY A 160 -13.49 7.78 23.32
CA GLY A 160 -13.77 7.15 22.03
C GLY A 160 -13.79 5.62 22.06
N GLY A 161 -13.25 4.99 23.10
CA GLY A 161 -13.19 3.53 23.28
C GLY A 161 -14.38 2.93 24.01
N SER A 162 -15.25 3.74 24.62
CA SER A 162 -16.51 3.29 25.23
C SER A 162 -17.64 3.23 24.20
N ASN A 163 -17.58 2.28 23.28
CA ASN A 163 -18.76 1.86 22.51
C ASN A 163 -19.32 0.59 23.19
N ASP A 164 -20.32 0.78 24.05
CA ASP A 164 -21.40 -0.20 24.25
C ASP A 164 -22.40 -0.09 23.08
#